data_AF-A0A7C1N1H0-F1
#
_entry.id   AF-A0A7C1N1H0-F1
#
_cell.length_a   1.000
_cell.length_b   1.000
_cell.length_c   1.000
_cell.angle_alpha   90.00
_cell.angle_beta   90.00
_cell.angle_gamma   90.00
#
_symmetry.space_group_name_H-M   'P 1'
#
loop_
_entity.id
_entity.type
_entity.pdbx_description
1 polymer ?
#
loop_
_entity_poly.entity_id
_entity_poly.type
_entity_poly.pdbx_seq_one_letter_code
_entity_poly.pdbx_strand_id
1 'polypeptide(L)'
;MRTGILILVLIIFIPNVSALKITEFESNPVGGREGTEWIELYNDEGEDLDVSDWKIHDNIGERHVFDNGTIISSEEYYVVEFSNPVLNNGGDFIILYDATGTKIDETETLEESESGSKTWQLCDSWEFKSSTKGEENSCEEETLEEDPEEEPEEEVEEKTKEKKVVKKYREVVDPQVKEETEPIELEMINLNPKVIKTGDFKEELDKGNSYAIYGFAAFCILMIALFMLRKNKYKNEFN
;
A
#
# COMPACT_ATOMS: atom_id res chain seq x y z
N MET A 1 46.14 33.80 2.26
CA MET A 1 44.67 33.88 2.25
C MET A 1 44.14 32.61 1.60
N ARG A 2 43.73 31.64 2.43
CA ARG A 2 43.20 30.33 2.04
C ARG A 2 41.98 30.07 2.92
N THR A 3 40.84 30.66 2.56
CA THR A 3 39.55 30.42 3.21
C THR A 3 38.47 30.74 2.19
N GLY A 4 38.01 29.71 1.49
CA GLY A 4 37.00 29.79 0.45
C GLY A 4 37.13 28.52 -0.36
N ILE A 5 36.03 27.79 -0.55
CA ILE A 5 35.98 26.38 -0.96
C ILE A 5 36.13 25.42 0.24
N LEU A 6 35.23 25.53 1.22
CA LEU A 6 34.83 24.38 2.03
C LEU A 6 33.36 24.47 2.49
N ILE A 7 32.48 25.05 1.66
CA ILE A 7 31.02 25.09 1.89
C ILE A 7 30.31 24.83 0.54
N LEU A 8 30.62 23.71 -0.12
CA LEU A 8 29.93 23.32 -1.36
C LEU A 8 29.73 21.80 -1.49
N VAL A 9 29.75 21.07 -0.37
CA VAL A 9 29.50 19.62 -0.30
C VAL A 9 28.68 19.30 0.97
N LEU A 10 27.62 20.06 1.20
CA LEU A 10 26.66 19.83 2.30
C LEU A 10 25.24 20.11 1.79
N ILE A 11 24.99 19.75 0.54
CA ILE A 11 23.67 19.69 -0.07
C ILE A 11 23.64 18.32 -0.74
N ILE A 12 22.50 17.63 -0.65
CA ILE A 12 22.20 16.31 -1.25
C ILE A 12 22.53 15.11 -0.34
N PHE A 13 21.98 15.12 0.87
CA PHE A 13 21.31 13.95 1.45
C PHE A 13 20.18 14.49 2.35
N ILE A 14 19.36 15.37 1.77
CA ILE A 14 18.06 15.66 2.40
C ILE A 14 17.24 14.41 2.06
N PRO A 15 16.78 13.62 3.05
CA PRO A 15 15.81 12.57 2.75
C PRO A 15 14.66 13.25 1.99
N ASN A 16 14.16 12.64 0.92
CA ASN A 16 12.93 13.12 0.31
C ASN A 16 11.86 12.94 1.40
N VAL A 17 11.60 14.00 2.16
CA VAL A 17 10.46 14.06 3.06
C VAL A 17 9.29 14.21 2.09
N SER A 18 8.53 13.13 1.91
CA SER A 18 7.28 13.18 1.17
C SER A 18 6.29 13.97 2.01
N ALA A 19 5.78 15.07 1.46
CA ALA A 19 4.81 15.98 2.09
C ALA A 19 3.55 15.27 2.62
N LEU A 20 3.13 14.22 1.92
CA LEU A 20 1.96 13.44 2.24
C LEU A 20 2.33 11.97 2.12
N LYS A 21 2.06 11.19 3.16
CA LYS A 21 2.45 9.78 3.24
C LYS A 21 1.23 8.90 3.29
N ILE A 22 1.34 7.72 2.72
CA ILE A 22 0.36 6.65 2.90
C ILE A 22 0.77 5.88 4.16
N THR A 23 -0.11 5.83 5.16
CA THR A 23 0.22 5.26 6.48
C THR A 23 -0.45 3.92 6.74
N GLU A 24 -1.68 3.73 6.25
CA GLU A 24 -2.46 2.53 6.50
C GLU A 24 -3.44 2.28 5.35
N PHE A 25 -3.73 1.02 5.02
CA PHE A 25 -4.89 0.70 4.19
C PHE A 25 -5.52 -0.66 4.48
N GLU A 26 -6.81 -0.76 4.16
CA GLU A 26 -7.64 -1.96 4.26
C GLU A 26 -8.08 -2.39 2.86
N SER A 27 -7.69 -3.60 2.46
CA SER A 27 -8.02 -4.20 1.16
C SER A 27 -8.95 -5.41 1.28
N ASN A 28 -9.19 -5.93 2.49
CA ASN A 28 -9.96 -7.13 2.73
C ASN A 28 -10.79 -7.04 4.03
N PRO A 29 -11.72 -6.06 4.11
CA PRO A 29 -12.44 -5.75 5.33
C PRO A 29 -13.32 -6.91 5.80
N VAL A 30 -13.63 -6.94 7.10
CA VAL A 30 -14.62 -7.86 7.67
C VAL A 30 -15.96 -7.70 6.93
N GLY A 31 -16.52 -8.81 6.45
CA GLY A 31 -17.71 -8.80 5.58
C GLY A 31 -17.38 -8.88 4.09
N GLY A 32 -16.10 -8.87 3.72
CA GLY A 32 -15.63 -8.98 2.35
C GLY A 32 -16.16 -7.83 1.51
N ARG A 33 -16.93 -8.15 0.46
CA ARG A 33 -17.47 -7.13 -0.47
C ARG A 33 -18.46 -6.14 0.14
N GLU A 34 -19.06 -6.48 1.28
CA GLU A 34 -19.96 -5.59 2.01
C GLU A 34 -19.20 -4.68 3.00
N GLY A 35 -17.92 -4.95 3.24
CA GLY A 35 -17.04 -4.09 4.02
C GLY A 35 -16.50 -2.93 3.18
N THR A 36 -15.92 -1.94 3.87
CA THR A 36 -15.34 -0.75 3.23
C THR A 36 -13.83 -0.89 3.13
N GLU A 37 -13.30 -0.85 1.92
CA GLU A 37 -11.88 -0.64 1.66
C GLU A 37 -11.55 0.84 1.78
N TRP A 38 -10.34 1.14 2.24
CA TRP A 38 -9.91 2.53 2.43
C TRP A 38 -8.40 2.64 2.47
N ILE A 39 -7.91 3.85 2.22
CA ILE A 39 -6.51 4.24 2.31
C ILE A 39 -6.42 5.48 3.20
N GLU A 40 -5.44 5.50 4.09
CA GLU A 40 -5.15 6.62 4.96
C GLU A 40 -3.86 7.32 4.54
N LEU A 41 -3.95 8.65 4.61
CA LEU A 41 -2.85 9.56 4.36
C LEU A 41 -2.55 10.38 5.61
N TYR A 42 -1.29 10.71 5.82
CA TYR A 42 -0.84 11.61 6.87
C TYR A 42 -0.06 12.78 6.28
N ASN A 43 -0.50 14.01 6.57
CA ASN A 43 0.22 15.22 6.21
C ASN A 43 1.31 15.49 7.25
N ASP A 44 2.56 15.22 6.88
CA ASP A 44 3.70 15.44 7.78
C ASP A 44 4.28 16.85 7.70
N GLU A 45 3.68 17.72 6.88
CA GLU A 45 4.06 19.12 6.78
C GLU A 45 3.53 19.93 7.96
N GLY A 46 4.27 20.98 8.32
CA GLY A 46 3.87 21.97 9.32
C GLY A 46 2.84 22.99 8.81
N GLU A 47 2.18 22.72 7.67
CA GLU A 47 1.16 23.57 7.07
C GLU A 47 0.04 22.75 6.40
N ASP A 48 -1.12 23.39 6.19
CA ASP A 48 -2.26 22.78 5.51
C ASP A 48 -1.92 22.53 4.03
N LEU A 49 -2.20 21.32 3.54
CA LEU A 49 -1.88 20.88 2.18
C LEU A 49 -3.15 20.80 1.32
N ASP A 50 -3.17 21.52 0.20
CA ASP A 50 -4.20 21.41 -0.83
C ASP A 50 -3.89 20.23 -1.75
N VAL A 51 -4.74 19.20 -1.69
CA VAL A 51 -4.61 17.95 -2.46
C VAL A 51 -5.58 17.89 -3.64
N SER A 52 -6.15 19.03 -4.05
CA SER A 52 -7.05 19.10 -5.21
C SER A 52 -6.44 18.44 -6.46
N ASP A 53 -7.22 17.59 -7.13
CA ASP A 53 -6.82 16.87 -8.35
C ASP A 53 -5.63 15.89 -8.18
N TRP A 54 -5.17 15.65 -6.94
CA TRP A 54 -4.24 14.57 -6.64
C TRP A 54 -4.90 13.22 -6.89
N LYS A 55 -4.10 12.17 -7.01
CA LYS A 55 -4.58 10.85 -7.42
C LYS A 55 -3.98 9.74 -6.60
N ILE A 56 -4.82 8.75 -6.31
CA ILE A 56 -4.40 7.47 -5.78
C ILE A 56 -4.52 6.43 -6.88
N HIS A 57 -3.44 5.70 -7.10
CA HIS A 57 -3.37 4.60 -8.05
C HIS A 57 -3.03 3.31 -7.32
N ASP A 58 -3.40 2.18 -7.92
CA ASP A 58 -2.80 0.88 -7.63
C ASP A 58 -1.95 0.38 -8.81
N ASN A 59 -1.60 -0.89 -8.81
CA ASN A 59 -0.84 -1.55 -9.88
C ASN A 59 -1.55 -1.59 -11.25
N ILE A 60 -2.87 -1.39 -11.29
CA ILE A 60 -3.69 -1.41 -12.52
C ILE A 60 -3.97 0.02 -13.00
N GLY A 61 -4.13 0.98 -12.10
CA GLY A 61 -4.29 2.39 -12.47
C GLY A 61 -5.00 3.23 -11.42
N GLU A 62 -5.64 4.31 -11.89
CA GLU A 62 -6.33 5.28 -11.04
C GLU A 62 -7.48 4.64 -10.24
N ARG A 63 -7.54 4.93 -8.94
CA ARG A 63 -8.56 4.49 -7.97
C ARG A 63 -9.34 5.65 -7.38
N HIS A 64 -8.67 6.77 -7.14
CA HIS A 64 -9.28 7.97 -6.58
C HIS A 64 -8.67 9.22 -7.21
N VAL A 65 -9.51 10.26 -7.36
CA VAL A 65 -9.09 11.62 -7.65
C VAL A 65 -9.71 12.51 -6.58
N PHE A 66 -8.89 13.31 -5.93
CA PHE A 66 -9.34 14.23 -4.89
C PHE A 66 -10.15 15.37 -5.48
N ASP A 67 -11.29 15.68 -4.86
CA ASP A 67 -12.14 16.78 -5.29
C ASP A 67 -11.42 18.13 -5.12
N ASN A 68 -11.71 19.07 -6.02
CA ASN A 68 -11.17 20.43 -5.92
C ASN A 68 -11.59 21.12 -4.62
N GLY A 69 -10.64 21.75 -3.95
CA GLY A 69 -10.76 22.36 -2.62
C GLY A 69 -10.53 21.38 -1.46
N THR A 70 -10.05 20.17 -1.71
CA THR A 70 -9.73 19.23 -0.62
C THR A 70 -8.43 19.65 0.05
N ILE A 71 -8.50 19.94 1.35
CA ILE A 71 -7.37 20.37 2.17
C ILE A 71 -7.20 19.37 3.30
N ILE A 72 -5.97 18.89 3.48
CA ILE A 72 -5.56 18.09 4.62
C ILE A 72 -4.78 19.00 5.55
N SER A 73 -5.24 19.16 6.78
CA SER A 73 -4.57 20.04 7.73
C SER A 73 -3.19 19.51 8.13
N SER A 74 -2.33 20.41 8.59
CA SER A 74 -1.01 20.05 9.13
C SER A 74 -1.13 19.01 10.25
N GLU A 75 -0.28 17.98 10.22
CA GLU A 75 -0.20 16.92 11.24
C GLU A 75 -1.52 16.13 11.44
N GLU A 76 -2.39 16.09 10.41
CA GLU A 76 -3.67 15.40 10.46
C GLU A 76 -3.72 14.21 9.50
N TYR A 77 -4.56 13.23 9.86
CA TYR A 77 -4.86 12.05 9.05
C TYR A 77 -6.06 12.31 8.14
N TYR A 78 -6.04 11.72 6.95
CA TYR A 78 -7.13 11.77 5.99
C TYR A 78 -7.43 10.39 5.44
N VAL A 79 -8.69 9.96 5.53
CA VAL A 79 -9.14 8.65 5.07
C VAL A 79 -9.92 8.79 3.76
N VAL A 80 -9.46 8.07 2.73
CA VAL A 80 -10.18 7.87 1.48
C VAL A 80 -10.90 6.53 1.55
N GLU A 81 -12.24 6.55 1.59
CA GLU A 81 -13.06 5.34 1.56
C GLU A 81 -13.57 5.04 0.15
N PHE A 82 -13.58 3.76 -0.22
CA PHE A 82 -14.11 3.30 -1.49
C PHE A 82 -15.51 2.71 -1.32
N SER A 83 -16.48 3.21 -2.09
CA SER A 83 -17.87 2.71 -2.03
C SER A 83 -18.04 1.31 -2.63
N ASN A 84 -17.03 0.80 -3.35
CA ASN A 84 -16.98 -0.55 -3.88
C ASN A 84 -15.56 -1.09 -3.69
N PRO A 85 -15.38 -2.42 -3.62
CA PRO A 85 -14.07 -3.05 -3.65
C PRO A 85 -13.28 -2.66 -4.91
N VAL A 86 -12.12 -2.06 -4.74
CA VAL A 86 -11.22 -1.61 -5.81
C VAL A 86 -9.78 -2.08 -5.65
N LEU A 87 -9.38 -2.42 -4.42
CA LEU A 87 -8.08 -2.98 -4.08
C LEU A 87 -8.14 -4.51 -4.17
N ASN A 88 -7.04 -5.12 -4.58
CA ASN A 88 -6.86 -6.55 -4.51
C ASN A 88 -6.24 -6.91 -3.15
N ASN A 89 -6.72 -8.00 -2.56
CA ASN A 89 -6.27 -8.45 -1.24
C ASN A 89 -4.77 -8.84 -1.19
N GLY A 90 -4.06 -8.91 -2.32
CA GLY A 90 -2.63 -9.19 -2.36
C GLY A 90 -2.02 -8.87 -3.72
N GLY A 91 -0.73 -8.51 -3.71
CA GLY A 91 0.02 -8.12 -4.92
C GLY A 91 -0.22 -6.68 -5.39
N ASP A 92 -1.07 -5.93 -4.69
CA ASP A 92 -1.26 -4.50 -4.92
C ASP A 92 -0.26 -3.68 -4.12
N PHE A 93 0.04 -2.51 -4.63
CA PHE A 93 0.74 -1.45 -3.94
C PHE A 93 0.05 -0.15 -4.32
N ILE A 94 0.07 0.82 -3.42
CA ILE A 94 -0.60 2.09 -3.62
C ILE A 94 0.43 3.13 -4.03
N ILE A 95 0.09 3.94 -5.03
CA ILE A 95 0.89 5.07 -5.48
C ILE A 95 0.09 6.35 -5.30
N LEU A 96 0.68 7.34 -4.67
CA LEU A 96 0.12 8.68 -4.54
C LEU A 96 0.80 9.62 -5.54
N TYR A 97 0.00 10.31 -6.35
CA TYR A 97 0.45 11.31 -7.30
C TYR A 97 -0.12 12.69 -6.96
N ASP A 98 0.67 13.75 -7.13
CA ASP A 98 0.17 15.11 -7.09
C ASP A 98 -0.62 15.48 -8.36
N ALA A 99 -1.25 16.66 -8.34
CA ALA A 99 -2.01 17.20 -9.47
C ALA A 99 -1.20 17.35 -10.78
N THR A 100 0.14 17.39 -10.69
CA THR A 100 1.04 17.48 -11.86
C THR A 100 1.41 16.11 -12.42
N GLY A 101 1.05 15.02 -11.73
CA GLY A 101 1.43 13.64 -12.06
C GLY A 101 2.80 13.25 -11.51
N THR A 102 3.35 14.02 -10.58
CA THR A 102 4.58 13.63 -9.87
C THR A 102 4.23 12.62 -8.78
N LYS A 103 4.97 11.52 -8.71
CA LYS A 103 4.80 10.53 -7.64
C LYS A 103 5.31 11.11 -6.33
N ILE A 104 4.41 11.18 -5.34
CA ILE A 104 4.67 11.70 -4.01
C ILE A 104 5.08 10.55 -3.09
N ASP A 105 4.29 9.48 -3.07
CA ASP A 105 4.55 8.32 -2.21
C ASP A 105 4.18 6.99 -2.90
N GLU A 106 4.72 5.90 -2.37
CA GLU A 106 4.45 4.52 -2.82
C GLU A 106 4.63 3.53 -1.68
N THR A 107 3.65 2.65 -1.49
CA THR A 107 3.71 1.60 -0.46
C THR A 107 4.59 0.44 -0.90
N GLU A 108 4.99 -0.41 0.06
CA GLU A 108 5.42 -1.76 -0.31
C GLU A 108 4.25 -2.55 -0.91
N THR A 109 4.59 -3.59 -1.67
CA THR A 109 3.57 -4.53 -2.16
C THR A 109 2.92 -5.22 -0.98
N LEU A 110 1.60 -5.25 -0.99
CA LEU A 110 0.79 -6.02 -0.06
C LEU A 110 1.10 -7.50 -0.25
N GLU A 111 1.80 -8.07 0.72
CA GLU A 111 2.16 -9.49 0.76
C GLU A 111 1.19 -10.24 1.67
N GLU A 112 0.50 -11.25 1.10
CA GLU A 112 -0.38 -12.21 1.78
C GLU A 112 -1.62 -11.63 2.50
N SER A 113 -2.81 -12.11 2.13
CA SER A 113 -4.08 -11.58 2.63
C SER A 113 -4.60 -12.36 3.84
N GLU A 114 -4.45 -11.85 5.06
CA GLU A 114 -5.37 -12.23 6.13
C GLU A 114 -6.71 -11.51 5.87
N SER A 115 -7.84 -12.22 6.00
CA SER A 115 -9.13 -11.55 6.15
C SER A 115 -9.35 -11.31 7.64
N GLY A 116 -9.58 -10.08 8.07
CA GLY A 116 -9.74 -9.81 9.50
C GLY A 116 -9.87 -8.35 9.86
N SER A 117 -9.60 -8.05 11.13
CA SER A 117 -9.58 -6.68 11.68
C SER A 117 -8.20 -6.01 11.57
N LYS A 118 -7.30 -6.59 10.78
CA LYS A 118 -5.95 -6.09 10.57
C LYS A 118 -5.83 -5.39 9.24
N THR A 119 -4.98 -4.39 9.21
CA THR A 119 -4.73 -3.53 8.06
C THR A 119 -3.23 -3.47 7.80
N TRP A 120 -2.87 -3.10 6.57
CA TRP A 120 -1.47 -2.95 6.17
C TRP A 120 -0.99 -1.57 6.60
N GLN A 121 -0.05 -1.53 7.54
CA GLN A 121 0.39 -0.30 8.21
C GLN A 121 1.88 -0.05 8.03
N LEU A 122 2.25 1.21 7.83
CA LEU A 122 3.62 1.68 7.81
C LEU A 122 4.14 1.93 9.24
N CYS A 123 5.12 1.12 9.65
CA CYS A 123 5.95 1.36 10.83
C CYS A 123 7.41 1.57 10.39
N ASP A 124 8.38 0.84 10.95
CA ASP A 124 9.74 0.77 10.38
C ASP A 124 9.76 0.07 9.01
N SER A 125 8.80 -0.84 8.81
CA SER A 125 8.45 -1.48 7.54
C SER A 125 6.93 -1.66 7.48
N TRP A 126 6.41 -2.05 6.32
CA TRP A 126 5.00 -2.38 6.21
C TRP A 126 4.69 -3.71 6.89
N GLU A 127 3.65 -3.74 7.73
CA GLU A 127 3.22 -4.92 8.48
C GLU A 127 1.71 -4.94 8.76
N PHE A 128 1.15 -6.13 9.02
CA PHE A 128 -0.26 -6.25 9.40
C PHE A 128 -0.47 -6.03 10.90
N LYS A 129 -1.21 -4.99 11.27
CA LYS A 129 -1.57 -4.69 12.67
C LYS A 129 -3.06 -4.41 12.82
N SER A 130 -3.53 -4.34 14.05
CA SER A 130 -4.90 -3.89 14.35
C SER A 130 -5.12 -2.47 13.84
N SER A 131 -6.25 -2.23 13.18
CA SER A 131 -6.48 -0.96 12.52
C SER A 131 -6.39 0.27 13.44
N THR A 132 -5.76 1.33 12.92
CA THR A 132 -5.61 2.65 13.55
C THR A 132 -6.26 3.74 12.69
N LYS A 133 -7.28 3.38 11.90
CA LYS A 133 -7.98 4.28 10.97
C LYS A 133 -8.32 5.66 11.57
N GLY A 134 -7.74 6.69 10.97
CA GLY A 134 -7.86 8.10 11.33
C GLY A 134 -6.90 8.55 12.43
N GLU A 135 -5.96 7.71 12.87
CA GLU A 135 -5.07 7.92 14.00
C GLU A 135 -3.66 7.41 13.69
N GLU A 136 -2.70 7.66 14.59
CA GLU A 136 -1.31 7.21 14.43
C GLU A 136 -1.16 5.69 14.58
N ASN A 137 -0.37 5.08 13.69
CA ASN A 137 -0.10 3.64 13.69
C ASN A 137 0.54 3.20 15.02
N SER A 138 0.02 2.11 15.59
CA SER A 138 0.53 1.54 16.84
C SER A 138 1.76 0.66 16.59
N CYS A 139 2.93 1.28 16.40
CA CYS A 139 4.17 0.62 16.01
C CYS A 139 4.97 -0.04 17.14
N GLU A 140 4.50 0.03 18.38
CA GLU A 140 5.15 -0.64 19.51
C GLU A 140 4.98 -2.17 19.38
N GLU A 141 6.04 -2.94 19.70
CA GLU A 141 5.93 -4.39 19.80
C GLU A 141 5.04 -4.73 21.00
N GLU A 142 4.04 -5.60 20.81
CA GLU A 142 3.31 -6.19 21.93
C GLU A 142 4.33 -6.96 22.78
N THR A 143 4.76 -6.35 23.88
CA THR A 143 5.51 -7.06 24.90
C THR A 143 4.57 -8.13 25.44
N LEU A 144 4.78 -9.37 25.01
CA LEU A 144 4.20 -10.54 25.64
C LEU A 144 4.66 -10.51 27.10
N GLU A 145 3.83 -9.98 27.99
CA GLU A 145 4.02 -10.21 29.42
C GLU A 145 3.92 -11.73 29.60
N GLU A 146 5.07 -12.37 29.83
CA GLU A 146 5.12 -13.77 30.25
C GLU A 146 4.29 -13.88 31.53
N ASP A 147 3.10 -14.47 31.39
CA ASP A 147 2.23 -14.83 32.50
C ASP A 147 3.05 -15.62 33.54
N PRO A 148 3.16 -15.17 34.80
CA PRO A 148 3.92 -15.90 35.80
C PRO A 148 3.27 -17.26 36.06
N GLU A 149 3.93 -18.30 35.54
CA GLU A 149 3.86 -19.73 35.84
C GLU A 149 2.99 -20.05 37.08
N GLU A 150 1.74 -20.49 36.87
CA GLU A 150 0.85 -20.95 37.94
C GLU A 150 1.44 -22.20 38.61
N GLU A 151 1.78 -22.09 39.91
CA GLU A 151 2.05 -23.24 40.77
C GLU A 151 0.77 -24.08 41.00
N PRO A 152 0.88 -25.41 41.17
CA PRO A 152 -0.29 -26.28 41.26
C PRO A 152 -0.94 -26.20 42.66
N GLU A 153 -2.15 -25.66 42.75
CA GLU A 153 -2.97 -25.78 43.95
C GLU A 153 -3.66 -27.16 44.03
N GLU A 154 -3.44 -27.83 45.17
CA GLU A 154 -3.93 -29.17 45.51
C GLU A 154 -5.46 -29.27 45.62
N GLU A 155 -5.95 -30.46 45.26
CA GLU A 155 -7.30 -31.00 45.44
C GLU A 155 -7.83 -30.89 46.88
N VAL A 156 -9.06 -30.40 47.04
CA VAL A 156 -9.96 -30.82 48.13
C VAL A 156 -11.39 -31.03 47.59
N GLU A 157 -11.78 -32.29 47.43
CA GLU A 157 -13.19 -32.76 47.34
C GLU A 157 -13.96 -32.36 48.62
N GLU A 158 -15.26 -32.02 48.66
CA GLU A 158 -16.36 -32.95 48.43
C GLU A 158 -17.76 -32.26 48.43
N LYS A 159 -18.65 -32.80 47.59
CA LYS A 159 -20.10 -33.03 47.76
C LYS A 159 -21.14 -31.89 47.70
N THR A 160 -21.68 -31.79 46.48
CA THR A 160 -23.11 -31.94 46.07
C THR A 160 -24.22 -31.19 46.82
N LYS A 161 -24.94 -30.35 46.06
CA LYS A 161 -26.40 -30.49 45.86
C LYS A 161 -26.89 -29.70 44.63
N GLU A 162 -27.60 -30.45 43.78
CA GLU A 162 -28.40 -30.09 42.61
C GLU A 162 -29.10 -28.72 42.61
N LYS A 163 -29.04 -28.03 41.47
CA LYS A 163 -30.21 -27.34 40.86
C LYS A 163 -29.98 -27.11 39.36
N LYS A 164 -30.63 -27.94 38.54
CA LYS A 164 -30.80 -27.72 37.09
C LYS A 164 -31.67 -26.49 36.85
N VAL A 165 -31.17 -25.52 36.08
CA VAL A 165 -32.01 -24.51 35.41
C VAL A 165 -31.68 -24.55 33.92
N VAL A 166 -32.42 -25.39 33.20
CA VAL A 166 -32.43 -25.42 31.74
C VAL A 166 -33.29 -24.27 31.26
N LYS A 167 -32.69 -23.23 30.66
CA LYS A 167 -33.44 -22.19 29.94
C LYS A 167 -33.82 -22.72 28.55
N LYS A 168 -35.13 -22.83 28.39
CA LYS A 168 -35.90 -23.28 27.24
C LYS A 168 -35.92 -22.19 26.17
N TYR A 169 -35.28 -22.41 25.02
CA TYR A 169 -35.62 -21.71 23.78
C TYR A 169 -36.74 -22.47 23.08
N ARG A 170 -37.81 -21.76 22.78
CA ARG A 170 -39.06 -22.28 22.21
C ARG A 170 -39.03 -21.98 20.72
N GLU A 171 -38.81 -23.00 19.91
CA GLU A 171 -39.00 -22.97 18.47
C GLU A 171 -40.50 -22.83 18.19
N VAL A 172 -40.91 -21.74 17.54
CA VAL A 172 -42.27 -21.57 17.03
C VAL A 172 -42.27 -22.14 15.62
N VAL A 173 -42.64 -23.41 15.51
CA VAL A 173 -42.93 -24.06 14.23
C VAL A 173 -44.34 -23.67 13.82
N ASP A 174 -44.47 -22.82 12.80
CA ASP A 174 -45.69 -22.64 12.02
C ASP A 174 -45.72 -23.75 10.94
N PRO A 175 -46.74 -24.63 10.89
CA PRO A 175 -46.79 -25.69 9.91
C PRO A 175 -47.36 -25.15 8.58
N GLN A 176 -46.89 -25.73 7.46
CA GLN A 176 -47.43 -25.68 6.09
C GLN A 176 -46.66 -24.81 5.07
N VAL A 177 -45.45 -25.24 4.67
CA VAL A 177 -45.02 -25.12 3.26
C VAL A 177 -44.31 -26.42 2.87
N LYS A 178 -44.89 -27.17 1.92
CA LYS A 178 -44.20 -28.25 1.21
C LYS A 178 -43.39 -27.61 0.10
N GLU A 179 -42.07 -27.70 0.18
CA GLU A 179 -41.20 -27.42 -0.95
C GLU A 179 -40.36 -28.69 -1.18
N GLU A 180 -40.66 -29.40 -2.26
CA GLU A 180 -39.83 -30.48 -2.77
C GLU A 180 -38.57 -29.86 -3.37
N THR A 181 -37.43 -29.98 -2.69
CA THR A 181 -36.14 -29.61 -3.25
C THR A 181 -35.58 -30.81 -4.02
N GLU A 182 -35.59 -30.75 -5.35
CA GLU A 182 -34.73 -31.60 -6.17
C GLU A 182 -33.26 -31.20 -5.97
N PRO A 183 -32.30 -32.16 -5.93
CA PRO A 183 -30.89 -31.84 -5.74
C PRO A 183 -30.33 -31.10 -6.97
N ILE A 184 -29.67 -29.96 -6.75
CA ILE A 184 -28.94 -29.22 -7.79
C ILE A 184 -27.73 -30.06 -8.21
N GLU A 185 -27.73 -30.55 -9.44
CA GLU A 185 -26.59 -31.22 -10.05
C GLU A 185 -25.56 -30.17 -10.47
N LEU A 186 -24.44 -30.09 -9.73
CA LEU A 186 -23.33 -29.18 -10.03
C LEU A 186 -22.61 -29.65 -11.29
N GLU A 187 -22.97 -29.08 -12.45
CA GLU A 187 -22.13 -29.18 -13.63
C GLU A 187 -20.86 -28.34 -13.42
N MET A 188 -19.71 -29.01 -13.33
CA MET A 188 -18.41 -28.33 -13.32
C MET A 188 -18.21 -27.60 -14.65
N ILE A 189 -18.19 -26.27 -14.61
CA ILE A 189 -17.85 -25.45 -15.77
C ILE A 189 -16.37 -25.70 -16.11
N ASN A 190 -16.13 -26.49 -17.15
CA ASN A 190 -14.79 -26.67 -17.71
C ASN A 190 -14.38 -25.39 -18.44
N LEU A 191 -13.73 -24.47 -17.74
CA LEU A 191 -13.01 -23.39 -18.37
C LEU A 191 -11.84 -24.01 -19.14
N ASN A 192 -11.90 -23.95 -20.46
CA ASN A 192 -10.79 -24.27 -21.34
C ASN A 192 -10.01 -22.97 -21.59
N PRO A 193 -9.06 -22.57 -20.71
CA PRO A 193 -8.26 -21.39 -20.95
C PRO A 193 -7.48 -21.60 -22.25
N LYS A 194 -7.76 -20.76 -23.24
CA LYS A 194 -6.98 -20.72 -24.46
C LYS A 194 -5.57 -20.27 -24.04
N VAL A 195 -4.59 -21.16 -24.16
CA VAL A 195 -3.18 -20.81 -23.93
C VAL A 195 -2.84 -19.65 -24.84
N ILE A 196 -2.74 -18.44 -24.29
CA ILE A 196 -2.20 -17.29 -24.99
C ILE A 196 -0.70 -17.55 -25.01
N LYS A 197 -0.17 -17.94 -26.16
CA LYS A 197 1.28 -18.06 -26.33
C LYS A 197 1.88 -16.67 -26.08
N THR A 198 2.66 -16.54 -25.02
CA THR A 198 3.65 -15.47 -24.82
C THR A 198 4.74 -15.62 -25.87
N GLY A 199 4.39 -15.32 -27.13
CA GLY A 199 5.23 -15.55 -28.30
C GLY A 199 5.85 -14.27 -28.88
N ASP A 200 5.11 -13.15 -28.89
CA ASP A 200 5.46 -12.06 -29.81
C ASP A 200 5.74 -10.70 -29.14
N PHE A 201 5.70 -10.58 -27.80
CA PHE A 201 6.00 -9.29 -27.14
C PHE A 201 7.50 -9.00 -26.96
N LYS A 202 8.37 -10.00 -27.21
CA LYS A 202 9.82 -9.85 -27.03
C LYS A 202 10.50 -9.10 -28.19
N GLU A 203 9.91 -9.12 -29.39
CA GLU A 203 10.47 -8.42 -30.55
C GLU A 203 10.20 -6.90 -30.54
N GLU A 204 9.18 -6.44 -29.82
CA GLU A 204 8.84 -5.01 -29.76
C GLU A 204 9.59 -4.29 -28.62
N LEU A 205 9.95 -5.01 -27.54
CA LEU A 205 10.75 -4.46 -26.44
C LEU A 205 12.24 -4.19 -26.81
N ASP A 206 12.81 -4.95 -27.75
CA ASP A 206 14.24 -4.85 -28.08
C ASP A 206 14.58 -3.64 -28.98
N LYS A 207 13.57 -3.10 -29.68
CA LYS A 207 13.72 -1.91 -30.53
C LYS A 207 13.81 -0.62 -29.71
N GLY A 208 13.12 -0.54 -28.56
CA GLY A 208 13.13 0.64 -27.69
C GLY A 208 14.47 0.89 -27.00
N ASN A 209 15.13 -0.18 -26.53
CA ASN A 209 16.42 -0.08 -25.85
C ASN A 209 17.59 0.27 -26.79
N SER A 210 17.47 -0.09 -28.07
CA SER A 210 18.49 0.23 -29.07
C SER A 210 18.67 1.75 -29.24
N TYR A 211 17.57 2.51 -29.37
CA TYR A 211 17.65 3.97 -29.58
C TYR A 211 18.16 4.72 -28.35
N ALA A 212 17.82 4.28 -27.14
CA ALA A 212 18.35 4.88 -25.90
C ALA A 212 19.88 4.71 -25.80
N ILE A 213 20.39 3.52 -26.14
CA ILE A 213 21.83 3.23 -26.13
C ILE A 213 22.57 4.07 -27.19
N TYR A 214 22.05 4.15 -28.42
CA TYR A 214 22.67 4.97 -29.47
C TYR A 214 22.59 6.47 -29.16
N GLY A 215 21.50 6.94 -28.55
CA GLY A 215 21.35 8.32 -28.08
C GLY A 215 22.39 8.69 -27.02
N PHE A 216 22.58 7.82 -26.03
CA PHE A 216 23.59 8.00 -24.99
C PHE A 216 25.03 7.96 -25.56
N ALA A 217 25.32 7.05 -26.48
CA ALA A 217 26.61 6.97 -27.14
C ALA A 217 26.92 8.23 -27.97
N ALA A 218 25.95 8.74 -28.74
CA ALA A 218 26.08 9.97 -29.50
C ALA A 218 26.31 11.19 -28.60
N PHE A 219 25.59 11.26 -27.47
CA PHE A 219 25.77 12.30 -26.45
C PHE A 219 27.18 12.28 -25.85
N CYS A 220 27.70 11.09 -25.51
CA CYS A 220 29.07 10.94 -25.02
C CYS A 220 30.12 11.41 -26.03
N ILE A 221 29.95 11.05 -27.32
CA ILE A 221 30.86 11.48 -28.40
C ILE A 221 30.82 13.00 -28.57
N LEU A 222 29.63 13.61 -28.53
CA LEU A 222 29.48 15.06 -28.59
C LEU A 222 30.22 15.76 -27.44
N MET A 223 30.09 15.24 -26.22
CA MET A 223 30.77 15.78 -25.04
C MET A 223 32.30 15.68 -25.16
N ILE A 224 32.82 14.56 -25.67
CA ILE A 224 34.26 14.40 -25.95
C ILE A 224 34.71 15.40 -27.02
N ALA A 225 33.95 15.57 -28.11
CA ALA A 225 34.27 16.54 -29.15
C ALA A 225 34.28 17.98 -28.61
N LEU A 226 33.29 18.36 -27.81
CA LEU A 226 33.23 19.67 -27.17
C LEU A 226 34.39 19.89 -26.20
N PHE A 227 34.78 18.87 -25.44
CA PHE A 227 35.96 18.92 -24.57
C PHE A 227 37.26 19.12 -25.36
N MET A 228 37.41 18.43 -26.49
CA MET A 228 38.57 18.56 -27.38
C MET A 228 38.62 19.94 -28.06
N LEU A 229 37.47 20.46 -28.52
CA LEU A 229 37.36 21.81 -29.08
C LEU A 229 37.67 22.88 -28.04
N ARG A 230 37.15 22.73 -26.81
CA ARG A 230 37.47 23.61 -25.68
C ARG A 230 38.98 23.59 -25.38
N LYS A 231 39.59 22.41 -25.31
CA LYS A 231 41.04 22.27 -25.08
C LYS A 231 41.88 22.91 -26.19
N ASN A 232 41.42 22.86 -27.44
CA ASN A 232 42.13 23.48 -28.56
C ASN A 232 42.04 25.01 -28.55
N LYS A 233 40.92 25.59 -28.08
CA LYS A 233 40.80 27.04 -27.89
C LYS A 233 41.83 27.59 -26.90
N TYR A 234 42.09 26.90 -25.80
CA TYR A 234 43.09 27.33 -24.80
C TYR A 234 44.55 27.15 -25.26
N LYS A 235 44.83 26.30 -26.25
CA LYS A 235 46.19 26.18 -26.81
C LYS A 235 46.56 27.33 -27.75
N ASN A 236 45.57 27.95 -28.38
CA ASN A 236 45.77 29.05 -29.33
C ASN A 236 45.86 30.44 -28.66
N GLU A 237 45.70 30.52 -27.33
CA GLU A 237 45.79 31.77 -26.56
C GLU A 237 47.17 31.94 -25.87
N PHE A 238 48.10 31.00 -26.04
CA PHE A 238 49.45 31.03 -25.42
C PHE A 238 50.61 30.88 -26.43
N ASN A 239 50.42 31.28 -27.69
CA ASN A 239 51.49 31.37 -28.68
C ASN A 239 51.47 32.74 -29.36
#